data_AF-A0A838SQB1-F1
#
_entry.id   AF-A0A838SQB1-F1
#
_cell.length_a   1.000
_cell.length_b   1.000
_cell.length_c   1.000
_cell.angle_alpha   90.00
_cell.angle_beta   90.00
_cell.angle_gamma   90.00
#
_symmetry.space_group_name_H-M   'P 1'
#
loop_
_entity.id
_entity.type
_entity.pdbx_description
1 polymer ?
#
loop_
_entity_poly.entity_id
_entity_poly.type
_entity_poly.pdbx_seq_one_letter_code
_entity_poly.pdbx_strand_id
1 'polypeptide(L)'
;AWAIPKDAENVEGACAFMKVMTDADTWVAAAEASKKDREKGGGLYLGTYTANEEADERIFSEVYEETGRKNLDEAIQVVLDVQDAAISDPPSPAAAEVKKAWEDAVLRVLEGEQTAQEALDEAQKEAEEAIEGATS
;
A
#
# COMPACT_ATOMS: atom_id res chain seq x y z
N ALA A 1 -6.33 2.01 -4.32
CA ALA A 1 -7.28 3.12 -4.22
C ALA A 1 -8.45 2.89 -5.18
N TRP A 2 -9.64 3.39 -4.83
CA TRP A 2 -10.77 3.45 -5.74
C TRP A 2 -10.72 4.77 -6.52
N ALA A 3 -11.04 4.74 -7.82
CA ALA A 3 -11.07 5.92 -8.67
C ALA A 3 -12.24 5.85 -9.66
N ILE A 4 -12.83 7.01 -9.97
CA ILE A 4 -13.90 7.13 -10.96
C ILE A 4 -13.28 7.70 -12.25
N PRO A 5 -13.40 7.01 -13.40
CA PRO A 5 -12.96 7.55 -14.68
C PRO A 5 -13.62 8.90 -14.98
N LYS A 6 -12.87 9.83 -15.57
CA LYS A 6 -13.36 11.18 -15.88
C LYS A 6 -14.63 11.17 -16.75
N ASP A 7 -14.72 10.23 -17.66
CA ASP A 7 -15.82 10.11 -18.63
C ASP A 7 -16.87 9.04 -18.19
N ALA A 8 -16.93 8.70 -16.91
CA ALA A 8 -17.90 7.75 -16.39
C ALA A 8 -19.33 8.28 -16.58
N GLU A 9 -20.18 7.47 -17.22
CA GLU A 9 -21.57 7.85 -17.50
C GLU A 9 -22.44 8.02 -16.24
N ASN A 10 -22.08 7.33 -15.14
CA ASN A 10 -22.80 7.38 -13.86
C ASN A 10 -21.85 7.61 -12.68
N VAL A 11 -21.35 8.84 -12.55
CA VAL A 11 -20.46 9.26 -11.46
C VAL A 11 -21.13 9.11 -10.09
N GLU A 12 -22.41 9.45 -9.97
CA GLU A 12 -23.13 9.38 -8.68
C GLU A 12 -23.24 7.95 -8.17
N GLY A 13 -23.62 7.02 -9.04
CA GLY A 13 -23.69 5.59 -8.71
C GLY A 13 -22.30 5.03 -8.36
N ALA A 14 -21.26 5.42 -9.09
CA ALA A 14 -19.89 5.02 -8.78
C ALA A 14 -19.43 5.55 -7.42
N CYS A 15 -19.72 6.81 -7.09
CA CYS A 15 -19.46 7.40 -5.77
C CYS A 15 -20.21 6.65 -4.65
N ALA A 16 -21.50 6.35 -4.85
CA ALA A 16 -22.30 5.63 -3.87
C ALA A 16 -21.76 4.22 -3.63
N PHE A 17 -21.39 3.51 -4.71
CA PHE A 17 -20.76 2.20 -4.62
C PHE A 17 -19.44 2.26 -3.86
N MET A 18 -18.56 3.20 -4.21
CA MET A 18 -17.27 3.37 -3.53
C MET A 18 -17.45 3.59 -2.03
N LYS A 19 -18.39 4.44 -1.60
CA LYS A 19 -18.67 4.68 -0.18
C LYS A 19 -19.00 3.39 0.56
N VAL A 20 -19.89 2.57 0.00
CA VAL A 20 -20.25 1.28 0.59
C VAL A 20 -19.04 0.36 0.65
N MET A 21 -18.31 0.22 -0.46
CA MET A 21 -17.18 -0.70 -0.55
C MET A 21 -15.98 -0.30 0.32
N THR A 22 -15.92 0.93 0.82
CA THR A 22 -14.88 1.42 1.72
C THR A 22 -15.34 1.62 3.17
N ASP A 23 -16.61 1.34 3.46
CA ASP A 23 -17.18 1.44 4.80
C ASP A 23 -16.61 0.35 5.73
N ALA A 24 -16.46 0.67 7.02
CA ALA A 24 -15.88 -0.24 8.00
C ALA A 24 -16.69 -1.54 8.14
N ASP A 25 -18.02 -1.47 8.15
CA ASP A 25 -18.87 -2.66 8.26
C ASP A 25 -18.73 -3.57 7.04
N THR A 26 -18.57 -2.97 5.86
CA THR A 26 -18.37 -3.72 4.61
C THR A 26 -17.03 -4.44 4.61
N TRP A 27 -15.97 -3.79 5.13
CA TRP A 27 -14.66 -4.42 5.29
C TRP A 27 -14.65 -5.55 6.32
N VAL A 28 -15.32 -5.38 7.46
CA VAL A 28 -15.47 -6.45 8.46
C VAL A 28 -16.21 -7.64 7.88
N ALA A 29 -17.31 -7.42 7.15
CA ALA A 29 -18.03 -8.49 6.47
C ALA A 29 -17.16 -9.21 5.42
N ALA A 30 -16.31 -8.47 4.69
CA ALA A 30 -15.36 -9.06 3.74
C ALA A 30 -14.26 -9.88 4.44
N ALA A 31 -13.81 -9.45 5.61
CA ALA A 31 -12.84 -10.16 6.45
C ALA A 31 -13.40 -11.49 6.96
N GLU A 32 -14.63 -11.50 7.49
CA GLU A 32 -15.32 -12.71 7.92
C GLU A 32 -15.50 -13.71 6.78
N ALA A 33 -15.93 -13.23 5.60
CA ALA A 33 -16.06 -14.06 4.41
C ALA A 33 -14.72 -14.64 3.98
N SER A 34 -13.66 -13.84 4.00
CA SER A 34 -12.29 -14.25 3.67
C SER A 34 -11.77 -15.32 4.64
N LYS A 35 -11.98 -15.14 5.95
CA LYS A 35 -11.63 -16.13 6.98
C LYS A 35 -12.32 -17.46 6.71
N LYS A 36 -13.64 -17.44 6.54
CA LYS A 36 -14.44 -18.63 6.23
C LYS A 36 -13.99 -19.35 4.98
N ASP A 37 -13.65 -18.63 3.91
CA ASP A 37 -13.18 -19.26 2.68
C ASP A 37 -11.78 -19.85 2.81
N ARG A 38 -10.88 -19.23 3.59
CA ARG A 38 -9.58 -19.81 3.92
C ARG A 38 -9.73 -21.09 4.72
N GLU A 39 -10.58 -21.09 5.75
CA GLU A 39 -10.85 -22.28 6.58
C GLU A 39 -11.40 -23.45 5.76
N LYS A 40 -12.37 -23.21 4.87
CA LYS A 40 -12.88 -24.25 3.95
C LYS A 40 -11.79 -24.83 3.06
N GLY A 41 -10.84 -24.01 2.63
CA GLY A 41 -9.70 -24.40 1.82
C GLY A 41 -8.53 -25.01 2.60
N GLY A 42 -8.63 -25.11 3.93
CA GLY A 42 -7.54 -25.57 4.80
C GLY A 42 -6.39 -24.56 4.94
N GLY A 43 -6.61 -23.30 4.55
CA GLY A 43 -5.66 -22.21 4.68
C GLY A 43 -5.82 -21.43 5.99
N LEU A 44 -4.81 -20.64 6.31
CA LEU A 44 -4.86 -19.69 7.43
C LEU A 44 -5.43 -18.34 6.96
N TYR A 45 -6.19 -17.70 7.84
CA TYR A 45 -6.55 -16.29 7.71
C TYR A 45 -5.48 -15.45 8.40
N LEU A 46 -4.86 -14.52 7.68
CA LEU A 46 -3.72 -13.72 8.16
C LEU A 46 -4.10 -12.26 8.45
N GLY A 47 -5.40 -11.99 8.57
CA GLY A 47 -5.97 -10.65 8.62
C GLY A 47 -6.30 -10.08 7.24
N THR A 48 -7.08 -9.00 7.26
CA THR A 48 -7.41 -8.16 6.12
C THR A 48 -6.99 -6.75 6.49
N TYR A 49 -5.95 -6.25 5.82
CA TYR A 49 -5.43 -4.90 6.01
C TYR A 49 -6.12 -3.98 5.01
N THR A 50 -6.63 -2.86 5.48
CA THR A 50 -7.40 -1.92 4.69
C THR A 50 -6.69 -0.56 4.70
N ALA A 51 -7.35 0.45 4.14
CA ALA A 51 -6.94 1.84 4.30
C ALA A 51 -7.97 2.60 5.14
N ASN A 52 -8.66 1.88 6.04
CA ASN A 52 -9.68 2.36 6.95
C ASN A 52 -9.31 1.91 8.36
N GLU A 53 -8.83 2.85 9.17
CA GLU A 53 -8.32 2.60 10.53
C GLU A 53 -9.36 1.91 11.42
N GLU A 54 -10.62 2.36 11.40
CA GLU A 54 -11.71 1.74 12.15
C GLU A 54 -11.96 0.29 11.70
N ALA A 55 -11.90 0.02 10.40
CA ALA A 55 -12.06 -1.33 9.88
C ALA A 55 -10.93 -2.24 10.33
N ASP A 56 -9.68 -1.76 10.26
CA ASP A 56 -8.51 -2.55 10.66
C ASP A 56 -8.56 -2.87 12.16
N GLU A 57 -8.84 -1.88 13.01
CA GLU A 57 -9.01 -2.10 14.45
C GLU A 57 -10.05 -3.20 14.73
N ARG A 58 -11.21 -3.14 14.06
CA ARG A 58 -12.28 -4.13 14.23
C ARG A 58 -11.91 -5.49 13.65
N ILE A 59 -11.30 -5.56 12.48
CA ILE A 59 -10.89 -6.84 11.88
C ILE A 59 -9.89 -7.57 12.78
N PHE A 60 -8.88 -6.86 13.27
CA PHE A 60 -7.83 -7.46 14.09
C PHE A 60 -8.24 -7.74 15.54
N SER A 61 -9.31 -7.11 16.03
CA SER A 61 -9.87 -7.38 17.36
C SER A 61 -11.05 -8.37 17.38
N GLU A 62 -11.86 -8.42 16.32
CA GLU A 62 -13.11 -9.21 16.28
C GLU A 62 -13.01 -10.46 15.38
N VAL A 63 -12.25 -10.40 14.27
CA VAL A 63 -12.25 -11.46 13.23
C VAL A 63 -10.96 -12.27 13.23
N TYR A 64 -9.83 -11.61 13.36
CA TYR A 64 -8.51 -12.25 13.38
C TYR A 64 -8.33 -13.12 14.64
N GLU A 65 -7.67 -14.26 14.44
CA GLU A 65 -7.24 -15.14 15.51
C GLU A 65 -5.78 -15.54 15.24
N GLU A 66 -4.99 -15.67 16.30
CA GLU A 66 -3.61 -16.14 16.18
C GLU A 66 -3.56 -17.48 15.45
N THR A 67 -2.58 -17.63 14.56
CA THR A 67 -2.41 -18.85 13.75
C THR A 67 -1.82 -20.02 14.54
N GLY A 68 -1.33 -19.76 15.76
CA GLY A 68 -0.57 -20.70 16.58
C GLY A 68 0.85 -20.93 16.05
N ARG A 69 1.30 -20.12 15.08
CA ARG A 69 2.63 -20.19 14.48
C ARG A 69 3.38 -18.93 14.86
N LYS A 70 4.13 -19.00 15.95
CA LYS A 70 4.87 -17.87 16.54
C LYS A 70 5.49 -16.91 15.51
N ASN A 71 6.33 -17.40 14.60
CA ASN A 71 7.01 -16.54 13.63
C ASN A 71 6.05 -15.82 12.65
N LEU A 72 4.90 -16.44 12.36
CA LEU A 72 3.89 -15.85 11.49
C LEU A 72 3.04 -14.83 12.24
N ASP A 73 2.66 -15.14 13.48
CA ASP A 73 1.92 -14.21 14.34
C ASP A 73 2.77 -12.97 14.67
N GLU A 74 4.07 -13.15 14.93
CA GLU A 74 5.04 -12.05 15.07
C GLU A 74 5.16 -11.22 13.79
N ALA A 75 5.19 -11.86 12.61
CA ALA A 75 5.26 -11.14 11.34
C ALA A 75 4.00 -10.30 11.07
N ILE A 76 2.81 -10.81 11.43
CA ILE A 76 1.54 -10.06 11.35
C ILE A 76 1.60 -8.83 12.24
N GLN A 77 2.05 -8.97 13.49
CA GLN A 77 2.20 -7.83 14.40
C GLN A 77 3.17 -6.78 13.85
N VAL A 78 4.30 -7.20 13.27
CA VAL A 78 5.25 -6.27 12.63
C VAL A 78 4.60 -5.49 11.48
N VAL A 79 3.75 -6.14 10.67
CA VAL A 79 3.02 -5.43 9.61
C VAL A 79 2.06 -4.40 10.20
N LEU A 80 1.35 -4.72 11.29
CA LEU A 80 0.48 -3.75 11.96
C LEU A 80 1.28 -2.56 12.52
N ASP A 81 2.35 -2.84 13.25
CA ASP A 81 3.17 -1.81 13.91
C ASP A 81 3.83 -0.85 12.92
N VAL A 82 4.24 -1.33 11.73
CA VAL A 82 4.91 -0.46 10.74
C VAL A 82 3.94 0.50 10.05
N GLN A 83 2.62 0.25 10.08
CA GLN A 83 1.65 1.14 9.43
C GLN A 83 1.65 2.54 10.06
N ASP A 84 1.86 2.66 11.38
CA ASP A 84 1.94 3.94 12.09
C ASP A 84 3.15 4.79 11.66
N ALA A 85 4.22 4.13 11.19
CA ALA A 85 5.44 4.76 10.73
C ALA A 85 5.55 4.84 9.20
N ALA A 86 4.60 4.23 8.48
CA ALA A 86 4.64 4.17 7.03
C ALA A 86 4.36 5.55 6.44
N ILE A 87 5.16 5.95 5.46
CA ILE A 87 4.98 7.18 4.71
C ILE A 87 4.65 6.78 3.27
N SER A 88 3.55 7.33 2.74
CA SER A 88 3.23 7.18 1.33
C SER A 88 4.13 8.06 0.48
N ASP A 89 4.59 7.53 -0.66
CA ASP A 89 5.23 8.35 -1.69
C ASP A 89 4.31 9.52 -2.06
N PRO A 90 4.81 10.77 -2.14
CA PRO A 90 3.99 11.90 -2.50
C PRO A 90 3.34 11.68 -3.88
N PRO A 91 2.02 11.90 -4.03
CA PRO A 91 1.38 11.78 -5.32
C PRO A 91 1.92 12.88 -6.24
N SER A 92 2.81 12.50 -7.15
CA SER A 92 3.42 13.37 -8.15
C SER A 92 3.22 12.79 -9.54
N PRO A 93 2.92 13.62 -10.56
CA PRO A 93 2.96 13.19 -11.96
C PRO A 93 4.32 12.60 -12.38
N ALA A 94 5.40 12.95 -11.68
CA ALA A 94 6.76 12.45 -11.91
C ALA A 94 7.19 11.33 -10.94
N ALA A 95 6.28 10.78 -10.13
CA ALA A 95 6.64 9.85 -9.05
C ALA A 95 7.37 8.58 -9.57
N ALA A 96 7.01 8.11 -10.77
CA ALA A 96 7.64 6.94 -11.38
C ALA A 96 9.10 7.23 -11.75
N GLU A 97 9.37 8.41 -12.31
CA GLU A 97 10.68 8.89 -12.70
C GLU A 97 11.57 9.13 -11.47
N VAL A 98 11.03 9.77 -10.42
CA VAL A 98 11.75 9.99 -9.16
C VAL A 98 12.14 8.65 -8.52
N LYS A 99 11.22 7.68 -8.47
CA LYS A 99 11.50 6.34 -7.95
C LYS A 99 12.60 5.65 -8.76
N LYS A 100 12.50 5.73 -10.09
CA LYS A 100 13.49 5.14 -10.98
C LYS A 100 14.89 5.75 -10.77
N ALA A 101 15.00 7.07 -10.68
CA ALA A 101 16.27 7.75 -10.43
C ALA A 101 16.94 7.25 -9.14
N TRP A 102 16.15 7.06 -8.08
CA TRP A 102 16.63 6.49 -6.83
C TRP A 102 17.05 5.02 -6.96
N GLU A 103 16.26 4.18 -7.62
CA GLU A 103 16.61 2.77 -7.86
C GLU A 103 17.89 2.63 -8.70
N ASP A 104 18.03 3.45 -9.75
CA ASP A 104 19.22 3.49 -10.61
C ASP A 104 20.46 3.94 -9.82
N ALA A 105 20.34 4.91 -8.90
CA ALA A 105 21.44 5.29 -8.01
C ALA A 105 21.88 4.14 -7.10
N VAL A 106 20.94 3.37 -6.55
CA VAL A 106 21.28 2.19 -5.74
C VAL A 106 22.05 1.18 -6.58
N LEU A 107 21.65 0.94 -7.83
CA LEU A 107 22.33 0.03 -8.73
C LEU A 107 23.76 0.50 -9.05
N ARG A 108 23.96 1.79 -9.39
CA ARG A 108 25.30 2.36 -9.65
C ARG A 108 26.26 2.17 -8.48
N VAL A 109 25.77 2.27 -7.24
CA VAL A 109 26.57 2.01 -6.04
C VAL A 109 26.89 0.52 -5.88
N LEU A 110 25.90 -0.36 -6.06
CA LEU A 110 26.07 -1.81 -5.90
C LEU A 110 26.99 -2.41 -6.97
N GLU A 111 26.99 -1.84 -8.17
CA GLU A 111 27.87 -2.22 -9.27
C GLU A 111 29.28 -1.64 -9.14
N GLY A 112 29.48 -0.72 -8.20
CA GLY A 112 30.76 -0.06 -7.94
C GLY A 112 31.12 1.00 -8.98
N GLU A 113 30.15 1.49 -9.74
CA GLU A 113 30.33 2.54 -10.74
C GLU A 113 30.50 3.93 -10.10
N GLN A 114 29.82 4.17 -8.98
CA GLN A 114 29.80 5.45 -8.28
C GLN A 114 29.85 5.28 -6.76
N THR A 115 30.32 6.32 -6.07
CA THR A 115 30.11 6.43 -4.61
C THR A 115 28.64 6.74 -4.31
N ALA A 116 28.21 6.47 -3.07
CA ALA A 116 26.85 6.77 -2.65
C ALA A 116 26.48 8.27 -2.80
N GLN A 117 27.43 9.17 -2.55
CA GLN A 117 27.19 10.61 -2.72
C GLN A 117 26.99 10.97 -4.20
N GLU A 118 27.87 10.51 -5.08
CA GLU A 118 27.78 10.79 -6.52
C GLU A 118 26.48 10.26 -7.12
N ALA A 119 26.10 9.03 -6.77
CA ALA A 119 24.89 8.41 -7.29
C ALA A 119 23.62 9.13 -6.83
N LEU A 120 23.57 9.57 -5.57
CA LEU A 120 22.44 10.33 -5.03
C LEU A 120 22.37 11.76 -5.58
N ASP A 121 23.51 12.43 -5.78
CA ASP A 121 23.55 13.76 -6.40
C ASP A 121 23.02 13.70 -7.85
N GLU A 122 23.37 12.65 -8.58
CA GLU A 122 22.83 12.41 -9.93
C GLU A 122 21.33 12.11 -9.92
N ALA A 123 20.88 11.21 -9.03
CA ALA A 123 19.45 10.91 -8.89
C ALA A 123 18.62 12.13 -8.49
N GLN A 124 19.15 12.99 -7.62
CA GLN A 124 18.49 14.24 -7.25
C GLN A 124 18.27 15.12 -8.47
N LYS A 125 19.28 15.26 -9.33
CA LYS A 125 19.17 16.05 -10.56
C LYS A 125 18.15 15.44 -11.53
N GLU A 126 18.18 14.12 -11.75
CA GLU A 126 17.21 13.42 -12.60
C GLU A 126 15.77 13.60 -12.09
N ALA A 127 15.59 13.52 -10.76
CA ALA A 127 14.30 13.75 -10.11
C ALA A 127 13.81 15.19 -10.27
N GLU A 128 14.68 16.19 -10.10
CA GLU A 128 14.35 17.61 -10.31
C GLU A 128 13.91 17.87 -11.75
N GLU A 129 14.67 17.36 -12.74
CA GLU A 129 14.33 17.49 -14.16
C GLU A 129 12.96 16.85 -14.49
N ALA A 130 12.66 15.69 -13.90
CA ALA A 130 11.37 15.02 -14.09
C ALA A 130 10.21 15.80 -13.47
N ILE A 131 10.40 16.35 -12.26
CA ILE A 131 9.38 17.17 -11.58
C ILE A 131 9.10 18.45 -12.36
N GLU A 132 10.14 19.15 -12.83
CA GLU A 132 9.99 20.33 -13.68
C GLU A 132 9.23 20.00 -14.97
N GLY A 133 9.63 18.93 -15.67
CA GLY A 133 8.99 18.53 -16.91
C GLY A 133 7.53 18.07 -16.77
N ALA A 134 7.14 17.56 -15.60
CA ALA A 134 5.78 17.10 -15.35
C ALA A 134 4.84 18.19 -14.79
N THR A 135 5.38 19.35 -14.41
CA THR A 135 4.61 20.49 -13.88
C THR A 135 4.54 21.69 -14.82
N SER A 136 5.31 21.68 -15.91
CA SER A 136 5.26 22.66 -17.01
C SER A 136 4.10 22.42 -17.99
#